data_AF-A0A3D2F1D2-F1
#
_entry.id   AF-A0A3D2F1D2-F1
#
_cell.length_a   1.000
_cell.length_b   1.000
_cell.length_c   1.000
_cell.angle_alpha   90.00
_cell.angle_beta   90.00
_cell.angle_gamma   90.00
#
_symmetry.space_group_name_H-M   'P 1'
#
loop_
_entity.id
_entity.type
_entity.pdbx_description
1 polymer ?
#
loop_
_entity_poly.entity_id
_entity_poly.type
_entity_poly.pdbx_seq_one_letter_code
_entity_poly.pdbx_strand_id
1 'polypeptide(L)'
;MKQLVTYLLWPNNPVIPYGSPKLTALIVMSFGLIVVSFTLRMWRKKLDNQITKKLSRSWSGACLWFGIVALVLTVARAEQISYLSMRLWWVVWLIGWVVYVFFQIKMFKLKYYKKLPSETVNDPRKKYLPKRKKR
;
A
#
# COMPACT_ATOMS: atom_id res chain seq x y z
N MET A 1 3.76 18.94 -26.41
CA MET A 1 4.57 17.89 -25.72
C MET A 1 5.83 18.43 -25.03
N LYS A 2 6.70 19.19 -25.71
CA LYS A 2 7.97 19.71 -25.12
C LYS A 2 7.78 20.44 -23.79
N GLN A 3 6.77 21.32 -23.68
CA GLN A 3 6.49 22.08 -22.45
C GLN A 3 6.06 21.21 -21.25
N LEU A 4 5.31 20.12 -21.47
CA LEU A 4 4.89 19.22 -20.39
C LEU A 4 6.08 18.44 -19.83
N VAL A 5 6.97 17.98 -20.71
CA VAL A 5 8.19 17.25 -20.34
C VAL A 5 9.10 18.15 -19.51
N THR A 6 9.32 19.39 -19.96
CA THR A 6 10.08 20.39 -19.19
C THR A 6 9.44 20.67 -17.84
N TYR A 7 8.11 20.85 -17.78
CA TYR A 7 7.39 21.12 -16.53
C TYR A 7 7.47 19.97 -15.50
N LEU A 8 7.51 18.71 -15.98
CA LEU A 8 7.57 17.52 -15.13
C LEU A 8 9.00 17.23 -14.63
N LEU A 9 9.98 17.41 -15.52
CA LEU A 9 11.40 17.10 -15.29
C LEU A 9 12.19 18.27 -14.69
N TRP A 10 11.56 19.41 -14.42
CA TRP A 10 12.27 20.57 -13.90
C TRP A 10 12.80 20.29 -12.48
N PRO A 11 14.12 20.31 -12.23
CA PRO A 11 14.72 19.96 -10.93
C PRO A 11 14.50 21.03 -9.87
N ASN A 12 14.48 22.31 -10.27
CA ASN A 12 14.43 23.41 -9.32
C ASN A 12 13.02 23.99 -9.23
N ASN A 13 12.15 23.33 -8.47
CA ASN A 13 10.84 23.88 -8.12
C ASN A 13 11.00 24.96 -7.03
N PRO A 14 10.16 26.00 -7.02
CA PRO A 14 10.23 27.05 -6.00
C PRO A 14 10.03 26.48 -4.59
N VAL A 15 10.73 27.04 -3.60
CA VAL A 15 10.59 26.68 -2.18
C VAL A 15 9.14 26.88 -1.80
N ILE A 16 8.54 25.86 -1.20
CA ILE A 16 7.20 25.97 -0.63
C ILE A 16 7.37 26.00 0.89
N PRO A 17 7.03 27.10 1.58
CA PRO A 17 7.16 27.15 3.02
C PRO A 17 6.18 26.18 3.69
N TYR A 18 6.55 25.68 4.87
CA TYR A 18 5.72 24.79 5.69
C TYR A 18 4.36 25.41 6.06
N GLY A 19 4.27 26.74 6.13
CA GLY A 19 3.01 27.46 6.36
C GLY A 19 2.02 27.39 5.19
N SER A 20 2.41 26.86 4.04
CA SER A 20 1.50 26.74 2.90
C SER A 20 0.45 25.63 3.12
N PRO A 21 -0.82 25.86 2.73
CA PRO A 21 -1.89 24.87 2.88
C PRO A 21 -1.66 23.62 2.01
N LYS A 22 -0.90 23.76 0.91
CA LYS A 22 -0.60 22.65 -0.01
C LYS A 22 0.36 21.65 0.61
N LEU A 23 1.40 22.12 1.30
CA LEU A 23 2.43 21.26 1.89
C LEU A 23 1.89 20.57 3.16
N THR A 24 1.18 21.33 4.00
CA THR A 24 0.46 20.77 5.17
C THR A 24 -0.54 19.69 4.77
N ALA A 25 -1.33 19.90 3.71
CA ALA A 25 -2.24 18.86 3.20
C ALA A 25 -1.51 17.56 2.81
N LEU A 26 -0.34 17.66 2.15
CA LEU A 26 0.43 16.48 1.76
C LEU A 26 1.08 15.77 2.97
N ILE A 27 1.50 16.52 4.00
CA ILE A 27 2.01 15.95 5.26
C ILE A 27 0.88 15.22 6.00
N VAL A 28 -0.30 15.83 6.12
CA VAL A 28 -1.46 15.21 6.76
C VAL A 28 -1.88 13.96 6.00
N MET A 29 -1.87 14.01 4.66
CA MET A 29 -2.17 12.85 3.82
C MET A 29 -1.15 11.70 4.02
N SER A 30 0.15 12.01 4.03
CA SER A 30 1.19 10.99 4.20
C SER A 30 1.16 10.38 5.60
N PHE A 31 0.99 11.19 6.64
CA PHE A 31 0.82 10.73 8.02
C PHE A 31 -0.47 9.91 8.17
N GLY A 32 -1.56 10.36 7.54
CA GLY A 32 -2.82 9.63 7.50
C GLY A 32 -2.68 8.23 6.90
N LEU A 33 -1.92 8.08 5.80
CA LEU A 33 -1.64 6.76 5.20
C LEU A 33 -0.87 5.84 6.17
N ILE A 34 0.07 6.38 6.93
CA ILE A 34 0.80 5.64 7.95
C ILE A 34 -0.16 5.18 9.05
N VAL A 35 -1.01 6.06 9.58
CA VAL A 35 -2.01 5.71 10.60
C VAL A 35 -2.97 4.64 10.08
N VAL A 36 -3.49 4.81 8.86
CA VAL A 36 -4.35 3.82 8.19
C VAL A 36 -3.65 2.47 8.09
N SER A 37 -2.34 2.43 7.86
CA SER A 37 -1.58 1.17 7.80
C SER A 37 -1.64 0.38 9.13
N PHE A 38 -1.61 1.09 10.27
CA PHE A 38 -1.74 0.49 11.61
C PHE A 38 -3.17 0.08 11.90
N THR A 39 -4.15 0.93 11.57
CA THR A 39 -5.57 0.63 11.74
C THR A 39 -5.96 -0.61 10.94
N LEU A 40 -5.50 -0.73 9.69
CA LEU A 40 -5.71 -1.93 8.87
C LEU A 40 -5.07 -3.18 9.49
N ARG A 41 -3.88 -3.03 10.11
CA ARG A 41 -3.22 -4.14 10.81
C ARG A 41 -4.02 -4.60 12.02
N MET A 42 -4.59 -3.68 12.79
CA MET A 42 -5.43 -3.98 13.94
C MET A 42 -6.77 -4.60 13.50
N TRP A 43 -7.41 -4.02 12.49
CA TRP A 43 -8.66 -4.54 11.92
C TRP A 43 -8.50 -5.96 11.38
N ARG A 44 -7.37 -6.26 10.71
CA ARG A 44 -7.05 -7.61 10.24
C ARG A 44 -7.01 -8.66 11.36
N LYS A 45 -6.60 -8.29 12.57
CA LYS A 45 -6.57 -9.23 13.70
C LYS A 45 -7.98 -9.67 14.11
N LYS A 46 -8.98 -8.80 13.93
CA LYS A 46 -10.39 -9.06 14.24
C LYS A 46 -11.17 -9.78 13.13
N LEU A 47 -10.55 -10.03 11.97
CA LEU A 47 -11.19 -10.74 10.85
C LEU A 47 -11.06 -12.27 11.03
N ASP A 48 -12.20 -12.96 11.05
CA ASP A 48 -12.30 -14.43 11.07
C ASP A 48 -12.20 -15.05 9.67
N ASN A 49 -12.61 -14.32 8.63
CA ASN A 49 -12.58 -14.85 7.27
C ASN A 49 -11.13 -14.95 6.75
N GLN A 50 -10.66 -16.19 6.52
CA GLN A 50 -9.30 -16.45 6.06
C GLN A 50 -8.95 -15.81 4.70
N ILE A 51 -9.95 -15.58 3.82
CA ILE A 51 -9.73 -15.01 2.48
C ILE A 51 -9.35 -13.52 2.61
N THR A 52 -10.15 -12.75 3.33
CA THR A 52 -9.89 -11.32 3.55
C THR A 52 -8.63 -11.12 4.40
N LYS A 53 -8.34 -12.03 5.34
CA LYS A 53 -7.10 -12.01 6.14
C LYS A 53 -5.83 -12.24 5.29
N LYS A 54 -5.89 -13.11 4.28
CA LYS A 54 -4.77 -13.33 3.33
C LYS A 54 -4.58 -12.14 2.40
N LEU A 55 -5.65 -11.52 1.93
CA LEU A 55 -5.57 -10.40 0.99
C LEU A 55 -5.11 -9.10 1.67
N SER A 56 -5.70 -8.78 2.83
CA SER A 56 -5.31 -7.63 3.66
C SER A 56 -3.89 -7.72 4.24
N ARG A 57 -3.20 -8.87 4.06
CA ARG A 57 -1.81 -9.02 4.50
C ARG A 57 -0.88 -8.03 3.81
N SER A 58 -1.07 -7.81 2.51
CA SER A 58 -0.23 -6.89 1.73
C SER A 58 -0.64 -5.42 1.87
N TRP A 59 -1.87 -5.13 2.34
CA TRP A 59 -2.43 -3.77 2.37
C TRP A 59 -1.76 -2.91 3.43
N SER A 60 -1.59 -3.46 4.64
CA SER A 60 -0.90 -2.73 5.72
C SER A 60 0.54 -2.39 5.36
N GLY A 61 1.28 -3.35 4.79
CA GLY A 61 2.65 -3.11 4.32
C GLY A 61 2.72 -2.08 3.19
N ALA A 62 1.83 -2.18 2.20
CA ALA A 62 1.80 -1.23 1.09
C ALA A 62 1.42 0.19 1.55
N CYS A 63 0.37 0.37 2.35
CA CYS A 63 -0.01 1.67 2.90
C CYS A 63 1.14 2.31 3.70
N LEU A 64 1.88 1.50 4.46
CA LEU A 64 3.05 1.98 5.21
C LEU A 64 4.14 2.48 4.24
N TRP A 65 4.51 1.69 3.24
CA TRP A 65 5.52 2.10 2.24
C TRP A 65 5.07 3.31 1.42
N PHE A 66 3.82 3.35 0.94
CA PHE A 66 3.28 4.49 0.21
C PHE A 66 3.26 5.75 1.09
N GLY A 67 2.91 5.62 2.37
CA GLY A 67 2.97 6.71 3.35
C GLY A 67 4.39 7.21 3.60
N ILE A 68 5.36 6.32 3.82
CA ILE A 68 6.77 6.68 4.00
C ILE A 68 7.32 7.39 2.76
N VAL A 69 7.10 6.83 1.57
CA VAL A 69 7.60 7.44 0.32
C VAL A 69 6.96 8.81 0.10
N ALA A 70 5.65 8.96 0.35
CA ALA A 70 4.99 10.26 0.27
C ALA A 70 5.55 11.27 1.30
N LEU A 71 5.90 10.80 2.50
CA LEU A 71 6.53 11.63 3.54
C LEU A 71 7.93 12.07 3.13
N VAL A 72 8.75 11.17 2.60
CA VAL A 72 10.09 11.50 2.08
C VAL A 72 10.00 12.50 0.93
N LEU A 73 9.07 12.30 -0.01
CA LEU A 73 8.86 13.21 -1.15
C LEU A 73 8.32 14.59 -0.71
N THR A 74 7.52 14.67 0.35
CA THR A 74 7.05 15.95 0.89
C THR A 74 8.15 16.71 1.60
N VAL A 75 8.94 16.05 2.44
CA VAL A 75 10.08 16.67 3.14
C VAL A 75 11.14 17.13 2.13
N ALA A 76 11.49 16.29 1.15
CA ALA A 76 12.45 16.66 0.11
C ALA A 76 11.98 17.82 -0.77
N ARG A 77 10.66 18.01 -0.88
CA ARG A 77 10.06 19.18 -1.56
C ARG A 77 10.11 20.44 -0.71
N ALA A 78 10.00 20.31 0.61
CA ALA A 78 10.18 21.43 1.54
C ALA A 78 11.64 21.92 1.58
N GLU A 79 12.58 20.96 1.60
CA GLU A 79 14.03 21.20 1.65
C GLU A 79 14.68 21.47 0.28
N GLN A 80 13.90 21.57 -0.80
CA GLN A 80 14.38 21.80 -2.17
C GLN A 80 15.53 20.88 -2.64
N ILE A 81 15.46 19.59 -2.31
CA ILE A 81 16.43 18.63 -2.85
C ILE A 81 16.19 18.50 -4.37
N SER A 82 17.06 19.09 -5.20
CA SER A 82 16.86 19.25 -6.65
C SER A 82 16.24 18.04 -7.35
N TYR A 83 16.87 16.87 -7.27
CA TYR A 83 16.39 15.69 -8.01
C TYR A 83 15.22 14.95 -7.33
N LEU A 84 15.05 15.10 -6.01
CA LEU A 84 13.94 14.46 -5.27
C LEU A 84 12.65 15.30 -5.27
N SER A 85 12.75 16.62 -5.43
CA SER A 85 11.62 17.56 -5.38
C SER A 85 10.85 17.65 -6.70
N MET A 86 11.29 16.92 -7.73
CA MET A 86 10.67 16.89 -9.06
C MET A 86 9.21 16.45 -9.00
N ARG A 87 8.37 17.06 -9.85
CA ARG A 87 6.95 16.69 -9.95
C ARG A 87 6.77 15.26 -10.49
N LEU A 88 7.72 14.78 -11.29
CA LEU A 88 7.73 13.42 -11.83
C LEU A 88 7.57 12.36 -10.74
N TRP A 89 8.21 12.52 -9.58
CA TRP A 89 8.11 11.53 -8.49
C TRP A 89 6.69 11.37 -7.96
N TRP A 90 5.92 12.45 -7.90
CA TRP A 90 4.51 12.40 -7.51
C TRP A 90 3.66 11.67 -8.54
N VAL A 91 3.96 11.85 -9.84
CA VAL A 91 3.29 11.12 -10.92
C VAL A 91 3.62 9.64 -10.87
N VAL A 92 4.90 9.29 -10.69
CA VAL A 92 5.35 7.89 -10.54
C VAL A 92 4.72 7.25 -9.31
N TRP A 93 4.67 7.97 -8.19
CA TRP A 93 4.03 7.50 -6.97
C TRP A 93 2.54 7.23 -7.18
N LEU A 94 1.83 8.15 -7.85
CA LEU A 94 0.40 8.00 -8.15
C LEU A 94 0.14 6.82 -9.10
N ILE A 95 0.95 6.66 -10.14
CA ILE A 95 0.87 5.52 -11.06
C ILE A 95 1.11 4.21 -10.28
N GLY A 96 2.14 4.16 -9.43
CA GLY A 96 2.42 2.99 -8.60
C GLY A 96 1.25 2.64 -7.68
N TRP A 97 0.61 3.65 -7.10
CA TRP A 97 -0.57 3.46 -6.24
C TRP A 97 -1.78 2.93 -7.03
N VAL A 98 -2.07 3.50 -8.19
CA VAL A 98 -3.16 3.05 -9.09
C VAL A 98 -2.94 1.61 -9.55
N VAL A 99 -1.73 1.29 -9.99
CA VAL A 99 -1.36 -0.08 -10.40
C VAL A 99 -1.54 -1.05 -9.23
N TYR A 100 -1.08 -0.68 -8.03
CA TYR A 100 -1.28 -1.50 -6.84
C TYR A 100 -2.77 -1.78 -6.57
N VAL A 101 -3.61 -0.75 -6.57
CA VAL A 101 -5.06 -0.89 -6.36
C VAL A 101 -5.70 -1.77 -7.43
N PHE A 102 -5.34 -1.58 -8.70
CA PHE A 102 -5.84 -2.39 -9.82
C PHE A 102 -5.48 -3.88 -9.65
N PHE A 103 -4.24 -4.19 -9.30
CA PHE A 103 -3.81 -5.56 -9.02
C PHE A 103 -4.55 -6.15 -7.82
N GLN A 104 -4.79 -5.37 -6.75
CA GLN A 104 -5.56 -5.84 -5.60
C GLN A 104 -7.01 -6.19 -5.98
N ILE A 105 -7.67 -5.37 -6.80
CA ILE A 105 -9.03 -5.63 -7.29
C ILE A 105 -9.06 -6.90 -8.15
N LYS A 106 -8.10 -7.04 -9.07
CA LYS A 106 -7.98 -8.23 -9.93
C LYS A 106 -7.77 -9.50 -9.10
N MET A 107 -6.88 -9.43 -8.10
CA MET A 107 -6.61 -10.54 -7.19
C MET A 107 -7.80 -10.88 -6.30
N PHE A 108 -8.57 -9.88 -5.87
CA PHE A 108 -9.82 -10.10 -5.13
C PHE A 108 -10.81 -10.88 -5.98
N LYS A 109 -11.09 -10.43 -7.22
CA LYS A 109 -11.99 -11.13 -8.16
C LYS A 109 -11.54 -12.58 -8.40
N LEU A 110 -10.27 -12.81 -8.69
CA LEU A 110 -9.74 -14.16 -8.96
C LEU A 110 -9.83 -15.11 -7.76
N LYS A 111 -9.62 -14.61 -6.53
CA LYS A 111 -9.65 -15.44 -5.32
C LYS A 111 -11.05 -15.67 -4.77
N TYR A 112 -11.98 -14.75 -4.99
CA TYR A 112 -13.36 -14.88 -4.53
C TYR A 112 -14.14 -15.93 -5.32
N TYR A 113 -13.87 -16.07 -6.62
CA TYR A 113 -14.55 -17.05 -7.48
C TYR A 113 -14.06 -18.49 -7.34
N LYS A 114 -12.92 -18.74 -6.67
CA LYS A 114 -12.24 -20.06 -6.66
C LYS A 114 -12.40 -20.85 -5.36
N LYS A 115 -13.54 -20.72 -4.68
CA LYS A 115 -13.96 -21.69 -3.65
C LYS A 115 -15.16 -22.49 -4.15
N LEU A 116 -14.88 -23.56 -4.90
CA LEU A 116 -15.61 -24.79 -4.66
C LEU A 116 -15.34 -25.17 -3.19
N PRO A 117 -16.35 -25.57 -2.40
CA PRO A 117 -16.12 -26.05 -1.05
C PRO A 117 -15.07 -27.14 -1.17
N SER A 118 -13.87 -26.87 -0.65
CA SER A 118 -12.94 -27.95 -0.34
C SER A 118 -13.65 -28.68 0.77
N GLU A 119 -14.45 -29.68 0.42
CA GLU A 119 -14.87 -30.71 1.34
C GLU A 119 -13.60 -31.08 2.10
N THR A 120 -13.63 -30.84 3.40
CA THR A 120 -12.70 -31.50 4.28
C THR A 120 -12.97 -32.97 4.06
N VAL A 121 -12.19 -33.61 3.17
CA VAL A 121 -12.21 -35.05 2.99
C VAL A 121 -11.91 -35.59 4.39
N ASN A 122 -12.99 -35.99 5.05
CA ASN A 122 -12.98 -36.48 6.41
C ASN A 122 -12.53 -37.92 6.28
N ASP A 123 -11.26 -38.09 5.95
CA ASP A 123 -10.66 -39.37 5.65
C ASP A 123 -10.72 -40.20 6.93
N PRO A 124 -11.56 -41.25 6.99
CA PRO A 124 -11.74 -42.04 8.20
C PRO A 124 -10.43 -42.68 8.67
N ARG A 125 -9.42 -42.79 7.79
CA ARG A 125 -8.06 -43.25 8.14
C ARG A 125 -7.35 -42.35 9.14
N LYS A 126 -7.65 -41.04 9.19
CA LYS A 126 -7.04 -40.12 10.17
C LYS A 126 -7.40 -40.45 11.61
N LYS A 127 -8.49 -41.18 11.86
CA LYS A 127 -8.87 -41.69 13.18
C LYS A 127 -7.93 -42.79 13.67
N TYR A 128 -7.35 -43.56 12.75
CA TYR A 128 -6.54 -44.74 13.04
C TYR A 128 -5.03 -44.52 12.84
N LEU A 129 -4.63 -43.38 12.27
CA LEU A 129 -3.22 -43.04 12.12
C LEU A 129 -2.63 -42.54 13.45
N PRO A 130 -1.52 -43.11 13.94
CA PRO A 130 -0.86 -42.62 15.15
C PRO A 130 -0.44 -41.17 14.97
N LYS A 131 -0.84 -40.31 15.92
CA LYS A 131 -0.52 -38.88 15.88
C LYS A 131 0.98 -38.71 16.09
N ARG A 132 1.65 -37.98 15.19
CA ARG A 132 3.07 -37.62 15.34
C ARG A 132 3.28 -36.89 16.67
N LYS A 133 4.13 -37.44 17.53
CA LYS A 133 4.54 -36.84 18.81
C LYS A 133 5.30 -35.54 18.50
N LYS A 134 4.86 -34.42 19.09
CA LYS A 134 5.55 -33.13 18.97
C LYS A 134 6.91 -33.23 19.68
N ARG A 135 7.99 -32.85 18.97
CA ARG A 135 9.29 -32.58 19.57
C ARG A 135 9.29 -31.20 20.19
#